data_AF-A0A0Q5DNI8-F1
#
_entry.id   AF-A0A0Q5DNI8-F1
#
_cell.length_a   1.000
_cell.length_b   1.000
_cell.length_c   1.000
_cell.angle_alpha   90.00
_cell.angle_beta   90.00
_cell.angle_gamma   90.00
#
_symmetry.space_group_name_H-M   'P 1'
#
loop_
_entity.id
_entity.type
_entity.pdbx_description
1 polymer ?
#
loop_
_entity_poly.entity_id
_entity_poly.type
_entity_poly.pdbx_seq_one_letter_code
_entity_poly.pdbx_strand_id
1 'polypeptide(L)'
;MKERAAITWIASLVGDDRLDDLLDKNGGSQEWKEALRVCLEQIERRGYLRAEQTTREALDILIAASHWSAEQIEQQLQNIVTNHRRVEIINRLAPLGLRLYGNDRWKKLMPYNAAVVASFHSAKSLASHADLMDIYDNSLISINLPQAQAGTGIQYRVLDVLASRSLLLTKAVAGSDLSYLFGNENPIETFSNLEELVSKCQFYLEHEAERTARIAECNALVSRGYSFEERVSEYLTRSNARAAATCLDQRRSPASPGSIALVSAESICAGRGGRPLETAALPIQPW
;
A
#
# COMPACT_ATOMS: atom_id res chain seq x y z
N MET A 1 -6.94 29.64 0.35
CA MET A 1 -6.06 28.45 0.34
C MET A 1 -6.80 27.34 1.08
N LYS A 2 -6.94 26.12 0.50
CA LYS A 2 -7.54 25.00 1.25
C LYS A 2 -6.58 24.60 2.39
N GLU A 3 -7.12 24.35 3.57
CA GLU A 3 -6.37 23.85 4.72
C GLU A 3 -5.89 22.41 4.43
N ARG A 4 -4.57 22.17 4.52
CA ARG A 4 -3.99 20.84 4.31
C ARG A 4 -4.27 19.95 5.51
N ALA A 5 -4.50 18.66 5.27
CA ALA A 5 -4.59 17.67 6.33
C ALA A 5 -3.22 17.49 7.01
N ALA A 6 -3.21 17.45 8.35
CA ALA A 6 -1.97 17.24 9.12
C ALA A 6 -1.34 15.89 8.78
N ILE A 7 -2.12 14.81 8.90
CA ILE A 7 -1.68 13.45 8.58
C ILE A 7 -2.78 12.78 7.78
N THR A 8 -2.45 12.08 6.70
CA THR A 8 -3.39 11.21 6.00
C THR A 8 -2.89 9.79 5.90
N TRP A 9 -3.84 8.88 5.82
CA TRP A 9 -3.54 7.49 5.58
C TRP A 9 -4.63 6.82 4.75
N ILE A 10 -4.22 6.22 3.63
CA ILE A 10 -5.11 5.41 2.79
C ILE A 10 -4.86 3.93 3.10
N ALA A 11 -5.76 3.35 3.90
CA ALA A 11 -5.70 1.95 4.32
C ALA A 11 -7.10 1.37 4.45
N SER A 12 -7.30 0.17 3.90
CA SER A 12 -8.54 -0.60 4.11
C SER A 12 -8.44 -1.46 5.36
N LEU A 13 -9.56 -1.70 6.05
CA LEU A 13 -9.64 -2.79 7.02
C LEU A 13 -9.76 -4.11 6.22
N VAL A 14 -8.81 -5.03 6.40
CA VAL A 14 -8.76 -6.30 5.62
C VAL A 14 -9.53 -7.41 6.32
N GLY A 15 -9.74 -8.53 5.63
CA GLY A 15 -10.62 -9.61 6.07
C GLY A 15 -11.98 -9.56 5.37
N ASP A 16 -12.74 -10.63 5.56
CA ASP A 16 -14.03 -10.86 4.91
C ASP A 16 -15.05 -11.38 5.93
N ASP A 17 -16.29 -11.57 5.49
CA ASP A 17 -17.37 -12.03 6.37
C ASP A 17 -17.21 -13.50 6.77
N ARG A 18 -16.39 -14.29 6.06
CA ARG A 18 -16.11 -15.68 6.43
C ARG A 18 -15.18 -15.74 7.64
N LEU A 19 -14.23 -14.81 7.75
CA LEU A 19 -13.42 -14.64 8.96
C LEU A 19 -14.28 -14.22 10.15
N ASP A 20 -15.20 -13.29 9.95
CA ASP A 20 -16.13 -12.84 10.99
C ASP A 20 -16.97 -14.04 11.49
N ASP A 21 -17.57 -14.83 10.57
CA ASP A 21 -18.33 -16.03 10.90
C ASP A 21 -17.50 -17.09 11.66
N LEU A 22 -16.23 -17.27 11.29
CA LEU A 22 -15.33 -18.23 11.94
C LEU A 22 -15.06 -17.84 13.40
N LEU A 23 -14.79 -16.55 13.63
CA LEU A 23 -14.57 -15.98 14.95
C LEU A 23 -15.81 -16.11 15.83
N ASP A 24 -16.99 -15.82 15.28
CA ASP A 24 -18.26 -15.91 16.01
C ASP A 24 -18.59 -17.35 16.41
N LYS A 25 -18.44 -18.32 15.49
CA LYS A 25 -18.72 -19.75 15.75
C LYS A 25 -17.81 -20.35 16.81
N ASN A 26 -16.54 -19.97 16.83
CA ASN A 26 -15.54 -20.58 17.70
C ASN A 26 -15.17 -19.73 18.92
N GLY A 27 -15.76 -18.53 19.07
CA GLY A 27 -15.47 -17.60 20.16
C GLY A 27 -15.76 -18.12 21.56
N GLY A 28 -16.45 -19.26 21.71
CA GLY A 28 -16.64 -19.95 22.99
C GLY A 28 -15.54 -20.97 23.35
N SER A 29 -14.75 -21.46 22.39
CA SER A 29 -13.79 -22.55 22.62
C SER A 29 -12.44 -22.02 23.13
N GLN A 30 -12.03 -22.47 24.32
CA GLN A 30 -10.72 -22.10 24.89
C GLN A 30 -9.55 -22.73 24.12
N GLU A 31 -9.70 -23.98 23.70
CA GLU A 31 -8.69 -24.67 22.89
C GLU A 31 -8.47 -23.94 21.55
N TRP A 32 -9.56 -23.53 20.90
CA TRP A 32 -9.47 -22.78 19.64
C TRP A 32 -8.83 -21.40 19.82
N LYS A 33 -9.17 -20.68 20.91
CA LYS A 33 -8.55 -19.39 21.23
C LYS A 33 -7.05 -19.52 21.49
N GLU A 34 -6.64 -20.55 22.19
CA GLU A 34 -5.23 -20.81 22.47
C GLU A 34 -4.47 -21.15 21.19
N ALA A 35 -5.04 -22.00 20.34
CA ALA A 35 -4.49 -22.29 19.01
C ALA A 35 -4.36 -21.01 18.16
N LEU A 36 -5.40 -20.16 18.16
CA LEU A 36 -5.40 -18.88 17.46
C LEU A 36 -4.27 -17.98 17.98
N ARG A 37 -4.12 -17.86 19.31
CA ARG A 37 -3.07 -17.06 19.96
C ARG A 37 -1.67 -17.52 19.53
N VAL A 38 -1.40 -18.83 19.59
CA VAL A 38 -0.11 -19.41 19.18
C VAL A 38 0.24 -19.06 17.73
N CYS A 39 -0.73 -19.19 16.82
CA CYS A 39 -0.50 -18.87 15.41
C CYS A 39 -0.33 -17.35 15.19
N LEU A 40 -1.12 -16.50 15.87
CA LEU A 40 -0.99 -15.05 15.77
C LEU A 40 0.38 -14.55 16.25
N GLU A 41 0.90 -15.07 17.37
CA GLU A 41 2.23 -14.70 17.88
C GLU A 41 3.35 -15.03 16.89
N GLN A 42 3.23 -16.14 16.15
CA GLN A 42 4.18 -16.49 15.10
C GLN A 42 4.09 -15.52 13.91
N ILE A 43 2.88 -15.18 13.46
CA ILE A 43 2.67 -14.17 12.40
C ILE A 43 3.22 -12.81 12.84
N GLU A 44 2.98 -12.38 14.07
CA GLU A 44 3.49 -11.10 14.57
C GLU A 44 5.02 -11.05 14.55
N ARG A 45 5.67 -12.16 14.94
CA ARG A 45 7.13 -12.28 15.00
C ARG A 45 7.78 -12.40 13.62
N ARG A 46 7.18 -13.15 12.69
CA ARG A 46 7.83 -13.58 11.43
C ARG A 46 7.11 -13.14 10.15
N GLY A 47 5.82 -12.85 10.24
CA GLY A 47 4.95 -12.55 9.11
C GLY A 47 4.26 -13.76 8.48
N TYR A 48 4.66 -14.99 8.79
CA TYR A 48 4.13 -16.25 8.22
C TYR A 48 4.20 -17.39 9.23
N LEU A 49 3.40 -18.45 9.03
CA LEU A 49 3.42 -19.64 9.87
C LEU A 49 4.58 -20.55 9.45
N ARG A 50 5.30 -21.09 10.42
CA ARG A 50 6.33 -22.10 10.18
C ARG A 50 5.88 -23.44 10.72
N ALA A 51 6.36 -24.51 10.11
CA ALA A 51 6.18 -25.88 10.56
C ALA A 51 6.98 -26.22 11.84
N GLU A 52 6.89 -25.40 12.89
CA GLU A 52 7.29 -25.77 14.26
C GLU A 52 6.20 -26.67 14.87
N GLN A 53 6.56 -27.65 15.71
CA GLN A 53 5.60 -28.67 16.19
C GLN A 53 4.35 -28.05 16.84
N THR A 54 4.56 -27.10 17.75
CA THR A 54 3.47 -26.38 18.45
C THR A 54 2.59 -25.56 17.50
N THR A 55 3.18 -24.97 16.45
CA THR A 55 2.43 -24.22 15.44
C THR A 55 1.62 -25.15 14.54
N ARG A 56 2.12 -26.36 14.26
CA ARG A 56 1.36 -27.37 13.50
C ARG A 56 0.16 -27.86 14.28
N GLU A 57 0.34 -28.21 15.55
CA GLU A 57 -0.75 -28.66 16.43
C GLU A 57 -1.84 -27.59 16.55
N ALA A 58 -1.45 -26.33 16.77
CA ALA A 58 -2.38 -25.21 16.76
C ALA A 58 -3.09 -25.04 15.41
N LEU A 59 -2.34 -25.13 14.30
CA LEU A 59 -2.91 -25.01 12.96
C LEU A 59 -3.91 -26.13 12.66
N ASP A 60 -3.65 -27.36 13.08
CA ASP A 60 -4.56 -28.50 12.91
C ASP A 60 -5.90 -28.28 13.62
N ILE A 61 -5.88 -27.67 14.81
CA ILE A 61 -7.10 -27.26 15.53
C ILE A 61 -7.87 -26.21 14.72
N LEU A 62 -7.19 -25.19 14.18
CA LEU A 62 -7.83 -24.15 13.38
C LEU A 62 -8.39 -24.69 12.05
N ILE A 63 -7.69 -25.64 11.42
CA ILE A 63 -8.15 -26.34 10.21
C ILE A 63 -9.39 -27.18 10.53
N ALA A 64 -9.37 -27.97 11.60
CA ALA A 64 -10.50 -28.81 11.98
C ALA A 64 -11.76 -27.99 12.31
N ALA A 65 -11.58 -26.78 12.85
CA ALA A 65 -12.65 -25.85 13.16
C ALA A 65 -13.14 -25.01 11.95
N SER A 66 -12.49 -25.15 10.79
CA SER A 66 -12.80 -24.40 9.57
C SER A 66 -12.90 -25.32 8.34
N HIS A 67 -13.26 -24.75 7.20
CA HIS A 67 -13.16 -25.44 5.90
C HIS A 67 -12.00 -24.87 5.08
N TRP A 68 -11.00 -24.31 5.76
CA TRP A 68 -9.89 -23.59 5.13
C TRP A 68 -8.63 -24.42 5.07
N SER A 69 -7.85 -24.23 4.01
CA SER A 69 -6.48 -24.73 3.93
C SER A 69 -5.57 -23.98 4.91
N ALA A 70 -4.40 -24.57 5.19
CA ALA A 70 -3.34 -23.92 5.95
C ALA A 70 -3.00 -22.50 5.41
N GLU A 71 -2.90 -22.36 4.08
CA GLU A 71 -2.61 -21.09 3.41
C GLU A 71 -3.73 -20.05 3.63
N GLN A 72 -4.99 -20.49 3.56
CA GLN A 72 -6.13 -19.62 3.81
C GLN A 72 -6.17 -19.16 5.26
N ILE A 73 -5.88 -20.05 6.22
CA ILE A 73 -5.77 -19.67 7.63
C ILE A 73 -4.64 -18.66 7.82
N GLU A 74 -3.43 -18.95 7.32
CA GLU A 74 -2.29 -18.04 7.41
C GLU A 74 -2.64 -16.64 6.90
N GLN A 75 -3.25 -16.56 5.71
CA GLN A 75 -3.66 -15.30 5.11
C GLN A 75 -4.67 -14.52 5.98
N GLN A 76 -5.60 -15.22 6.63
CA GLN A 76 -6.59 -14.58 7.51
C GLN A 76 -5.96 -14.14 8.83
N LEU A 77 -4.99 -14.89 9.38
CA LEU A 77 -4.23 -14.45 10.55
C LEU A 77 -3.33 -13.24 10.25
N GLN A 78 -2.71 -13.20 9.07
CA GLN A 78 -1.99 -12.02 8.57
C GLN A 78 -2.91 -10.80 8.43
N ASN A 79 -4.17 -11.00 8.03
CA ASN A 79 -5.18 -9.94 8.00
C ASN A 79 -5.49 -9.42 9.42
N ILE A 80 -5.66 -10.31 10.40
CA ILE A 80 -5.87 -9.93 11.82
C ILE A 80 -4.69 -9.10 12.32
N VAL A 81 -3.45 -9.57 12.17
CA VAL A 81 -2.25 -8.85 12.62
C VAL A 81 -2.11 -7.49 11.91
N THR A 82 -2.41 -7.44 10.62
CA THR A 82 -2.41 -6.18 9.86
C THR A 82 -3.46 -5.22 10.41
N ASN A 83 -4.68 -5.67 10.68
CA ASN A 83 -5.74 -4.84 11.23
C ASN A 83 -5.40 -4.34 12.64
N HIS A 84 -4.84 -5.20 13.48
CA HIS A 84 -4.39 -4.82 14.83
C HIS A 84 -3.42 -3.64 14.78
N ARG A 85 -2.34 -3.77 14.00
CA ARG A 85 -1.35 -2.70 13.78
C ARG A 85 -1.98 -1.43 13.22
N ARG A 86 -2.98 -1.55 12.34
CA ARG A 86 -3.66 -0.37 11.79
C ARG A 86 -4.49 0.37 12.84
N VAL A 87 -5.22 -0.35 13.68
CA VAL A 87 -5.99 0.23 14.77
C VAL A 87 -5.06 0.93 15.76
N GLU A 88 -3.90 0.35 16.08
CA GLU A 88 -2.90 0.99 16.94
C GLU A 88 -2.37 2.31 16.35
N ILE A 89 -2.02 2.33 15.05
CA ILE A 89 -1.60 3.57 14.37
C ILE A 89 -2.71 4.63 14.45
N ILE A 90 -3.96 4.25 14.19
CA ILE A 90 -5.10 5.18 14.26
C ILE A 90 -5.24 5.75 15.67
N ASN A 91 -5.19 4.92 16.70
CA ASN A 91 -5.28 5.35 18.10
C ASN A 91 -4.18 6.35 18.46
N ARG A 92 -2.96 6.16 17.94
CA ARG A 92 -1.81 7.01 18.23
C ARG A 92 -1.77 8.30 17.43
N LEU A 93 -2.26 8.29 16.19
CA LEU A 93 -2.18 9.45 15.29
C LEU A 93 -3.48 10.28 15.21
N ALA A 94 -4.62 9.75 15.66
CA ALA A 94 -5.86 10.52 15.75
C ALA A 94 -5.70 11.85 16.52
N PRO A 95 -5.02 11.90 17.68
CA PRO A 95 -4.78 13.17 18.39
C PRO A 95 -3.91 14.17 17.62
N LEU A 96 -3.16 13.71 16.60
CA LEU A 96 -2.30 14.54 15.75
C LEU A 96 -3.01 14.98 14.46
N GLY A 97 -4.33 14.76 14.34
CA GLY A 97 -5.11 15.18 13.18
C GLY A 97 -5.08 14.21 12.01
N LEU A 98 -5.02 12.89 12.28
CA LEU A 98 -5.13 11.85 11.25
C LEU A 98 -6.47 11.92 10.50
N ARG A 99 -6.40 11.91 9.16
CA ARG A 99 -7.53 11.58 8.28
C ARG A 99 -7.29 10.22 7.61
N LEU A 100 -8.09 9.24 8.01
CA LEU A 100 -8.09 7.88 7.50
C LEU A 100 -9.07 7.75 6.34
N TYR A 101 -8.61 7.25 5.20
CA TYR A 101 -9.42 6.88 4.05
C TYR A 101 -9.33 5.37 3.80
N GLY A 102 -10.44 4.74 3.46
CA GLY A 102 -10.47 3.29 3.25
C GLY A 102 -11.85 2.76 2.92
N ASN A 103 -11.98 1.43 2.98
CA ASN A 103 -13.25 0.75 2.76
C ASN A 103 -14.23 0.94 3.93
N ASP A 104 -15.50 0.64 3.66
CA ASP A 104 -16.59 0.78 4.64
C ASP A 104 -16.48 -0.20 5.84
N ARG A 105 -15.59 -1.19 5.79
CA ARG A 105 -15.36 -2.10 6.92
C ARG A 105 -14.86 -1.35 8.16
N TRP A 106 -14.23 -0.19 8.02
CA TRP A 106 -13.90 0.68 9.16
C TRP A 106 -15.11 1.07 10.01
N LYS A 107 -16.31 1.15 9.40
CA LYS A 107 -17.56 1.44 10.12
C LYS A 107 -17.88 0.38 11.18
N LYS A 108 -17.41 -0.87 11.02
CA LYS A 108 -17.57 -1.94 12.04
C LYS A 108 -16.88 -1.60 13.37
N LEU A 109 -15.83 -0.78 13.35
CA LEU A 109 -15.07 -0.40 14.55
C LEU A 109 -15.56 0.90 15.20
N MET A 110 -16.37 1.71 14.50
CA MET A 110 -16.85 3.00 15.01
C MET A 110 -17.60 2.91 16.35
N PRO A 111 -18.45 1.89 16.63
CA PRO A 111 -19.12 1.79 17.93
C PRO A 111 -18.18 1.55 19.11
N TYR A 112 -16.95 1.09 18.87
CA TYR A 112 -16.03 0.63 19.91
C TYR A 112 -14.67 1.35 19.89
N ASN A 113 -14.43 2.25 18.94
CA ASN A 113 -13.16 2.95 18.81
C ASN A 113 -13.37 4.44 18.42
N ALA A 114 -13.20 5.33 19.40
CA ALA A 114 -13.36 6.77 19.22
C ALA A 114 -12.32 7.39 18.25
N ALA A 115 -11.11 6.83 18.17
CA ALA A 115 -10.08 7.31 17.25
C ALA A 115 -10.46 7.03 15.79
N VAL A 116 -11.09 5.88 15.52
CA VAL A 116 -11.67 5.59 14.19
C VAL A 116 -12.79 6.55 13.88
N VAL A 117 -13.69 6.85 14.82
CA VAL A 117 -14.76 7.84 14.62
C VAL A 117 -14.20 9.23 14.28
N ALA A 118 -13.16 9.66 15.01
CA ALA A 118 -12.53 10.96 14.79
C ALA A 118 -11.74 11.03 13.47
N SER A 119 -11.18 9.92 13.01
CA SER A 119 -10.25 9.91 11.88
C SER A 119 -10.87 9.45 10.56
N PHE A 120 -11.88 8.59 10.59
CA PHE A 120 -12.40 7.93 9.39
C PHE A 120 -13.21 8.90 8.53
N HIS A 121 -12.69 9.16 7.34
CA HIS A 121 -13.37 9.88 6.28
C HIS A 121 -13.87 8.85 5.29
N SER A 122 -15.18 8.59 5.32
CA SER A 122 -15.80 7.72 4.32
C SER A 122 -15.38 8.24 2.95
N ALA A 123 -14.71 7.39 2.17
CA ALA A 123 -14.18 7.77 0.89
C ALA A 123 -15.32 8.34 0.04
N LYS A 124 -15.34 9.65 -0.15
CA LYS A 124 -16.08 10.24 -1.26
C LYS A 124 -15.35 9.70 -2.50
N SER A 125 -15.87 8.61 -3.07
CA SER A 125 -15.40 7.93 -4.27
C SER A 125 -13.90 8.14 -4.57
N LEU A 126 -13.00 7.46 -3.86
CA LEU A 126 -11.61 7.28 -4.32
C LEU A 126 -11.62 6.33 -5.52
N ALA A 127 -12.23 6.76 -6.62
CA ALA A 127 -12.49 5.93 -7.79
C ALA A 127 -11.40 6.10 -8.86
N SER A 128 -10.56 7.12 -8.74
CA SER A 128 -9.50 7.42 -9.69
C SER A 128 -8.17 7.67 -9.01
N HIS A 129 -7.09 7.54 -9.79
CA HIS A 129 -5.76 7.94 -9.36
C HIS A 129 -5.69 9.45 -9.04
N ALA A 130 -6.46 10.28 -9.74
CA ALA A 130 -6.55 11.72 -9.45
C ALA A 130 -7.07 11.99 -8.03
N ASP A 131 -8.07 11.23 -7.57
CA ASP A 131 -8.59 11.38 -6.20
C ASP A 131 -7.54 11.04 -5.15
N LEU A 132 -6.67 10.05 -5.44
CA LEU A 132 -5.55 9.70 -4.56
C LEU A 132 -4.50 10.82 -4.53
N MET A 133 -4.16 11.40 -5.69
CA MET A 133 -3.18 12.49 -5.78
C MET A 133 -3.69 13.74 -5.07
N ASP A 134 -4.98 14.05 -5.22
CA ASP A 134 -5.63 15.15 -4.50
C ASP A 134 -5.48 15.01 -2.98
N ILE A 135 -5.59 13.79 -2.44
CA ILE A 135 -5.32 13.57 -1.01
C ILE A 135 -3.86 13.85 -0.70
N TYR A 136 -2.93 13.24 -1.41
CA TYR A 136 -1.50 13.37 -1.10
C TYR A 136 -1.03 14.82 -1.23
N ASP A 137 -1.42 15.55 -2.27
CA ASP A 137 -1.05 16.95 -2.45
C ASP A 137 -1.63 17.89 -1.37
N ASN A 138 -2.77 17.51 -0.80
CA ASN A 138 -3.41 18.23 0.30
C ASN A 138 -3.07 17.66 1.69
N SER A 139 -2.01 16.85 1.82
CA SER A 139 -1.53 16.27 3.08
C SER A 139 -0.14 16.78 3.45
N LEU A 140 0.13 17.09 4.72
CA LEU A 140 1.50 17.39 5.17
C LEU A 140 2.32 16.10 5.28
N ILE A 141 1.73 15.06 5.87
CA ILE A 141 2.35 13.75 6.08
C ILE A 141 1.40 12.65 5.59
N SER A 142 1.92 11.66 4.89
CA SER A 142 1.21 10.48 4.39
C SER A 142 1.85 9.22 4.96
N ILE A 143 1.04 8.40 5.63
CA ILE A 143 1.51 7.17 6.26
C ILE A 143 1.44 6.00 5.29
N ASN A 144 2.45 5.13 5.33
CA ASN A 144 2.43 3.85 4.66
C ASN A 144 2.80 2.69 5.59
N LEU A 145 1.95 1.66 5.58
CA LEU A 145 2.19 0.39 6.27
C LEU A 145 1.95 -0.75 5.26
N PRO A 146 2.99 -1.51 4.89
CA PRO A 146 2.86 -2.77 4.16
C PRO A 146 1.91 -3.75 4.87
N GLN A 147 1.16 -4.54 4.10
CA GLN A 147 0.42 -5.66 4.67
C GLN A 147 1.41 -6.70 5.19
N ALA A 148 1.03 -7.50 6.18
CA ALA A 148 1.93 -8.51 6.76
C ALA A 148 2.50 -9.47 5.70
N GLN A 149 1.72 -9.85 4.69
CA GLN A 149 2.19 -10.72 3.60
C GLN A 149 2.98 -10.02 2.47
N ALA A 150 3.20 -8.71 2.53
CA ALA A 150 3.89 -7.99 1.45
C ALA A 150 5.37 -8.38 1.30
N GLY A 151 5.94 -9.08 2.28
CA GLY A 151 7.35 -9.48 2.27
C GLY A 151 8.25 -8.25 2.15
N THR A 152 9.18 -8.27 1.20
CA THR A 152 10.09 -7.15 0.91
C THR A 152 9.52 -6.11 -0.05
N GLY A 153 8.40 -6.42 -0.71
CA GLY A 153 7.85 -5.62 -1.79
C GLY A 153 7.34 -4.25 -1.33
N ILE A 154 7.58 -3.23 -2.17
CA ILE A 154 7.02 -1.89 -1.96
C ILE A 154 5.65 -1.76 -2.62
N GLN A 155 4.75 -1.02 -1.97
CA GLN A 155 3.45 -0.71 -2.56
C GLN A 155 3.60 0.42 -3.57
N TYR A 156 2.91 0.34 -4.70
CA TYR A 156 2.98 1.37 -5.76
C TYR A 156 2.73 2.79 -5.23
N ARG A 157 1.83 2.95 -4.23
CA ARG A 157 1.55 4.26 -3.60
C ARG A 157 2.77 4.95 -2.98
N VAL A 158 3.84 4.21 -2.69
CA VAL A 158 5.10 4.80 -2.23
C VAL A 158 5.59 5.80 -3.28
N LEU A 159 5.59 5.42 -4.56
CA LEU A 159 6.01 6.31 -5.65
C LEU A 159 5.09 7.53 -5.77
N ASP A 160 3.78 7.30 -5.68
CA ASP A 160 2.77 8.38 -5.75
C ASP A 160 2.99 9.43 -4.65
N VAL A 161 3.21 9.00 -3.40
CA VAL A 161 3.47 9.93 -2.30
C VAL A 161 4.80 10.63 -2.49
N LEU A 162 5.85 9.91 -2.91
CA LEU A 162 7.18 10.51 -3.18
C LEU A 162 7.16 11.53 -4.32
N ALA A 163 6.20 11.46 -5.23
CA ALA A 163 5.99 12.44 -6.30
C ALA A 163 5.03 13.58 -5.91
N SER A 164 4.38 13.49 -4.75
CA SER A 164 3.40 14.46 -4.26
C SER A 164 4.03 15.56 -3.39
N ARG A 165 3.18 16.48 -2.90
CA ARG A 165 3.57 17.50 -1.91
C ARG A 165 3.60 17.00 -0.46
N SER A 166 3.35 15.72 -0.19
CA SER A 166 3.34 15.14 1.16
C SER A 166 4.65 14.45 1.51
N LEU A 167 5.05 14.55 2.78
CA LEU A 167 6.12 13.70 3.31
C LEU A 167 5.61 12.27 3.44
N LEU A 168 6.35 11.29 2.92
CA LEU A 168 6.09 9.87 3.18
C LEU A 168 6.74 9.45 4.50
N LEU A 169 5.97 8.83 5.40
CA LEU A 169 6.51 8.01 6.50
C LEU A 169 6.09 6.56 6.28
N THR A 170 7.04 5.68 5.97
CA THR A 170 6.76 4.26 5.67
C THR A 170 7.37 3.31 6.70
N LYS A 171 6.69 2.21 7.02
CA LYS A 171 7.26 1.19 7.91
C LYS A 171 8.58 0.65 7.33
N ALA A 172 9.62 0.62 8.14
CA ALA A 172 10.87 -0.06 7.83
C ALA A 172 10.65 -1.57 7.80
N VAL A 173 11.03 -2.21 6.69
CA VAL A 173 10.97 -3.66 6.48
C VAL A 173 12.39 -4.14 6.14
N ALA A 174 12.86 -5.15 6.88
CA ALA A 174 14.18 -5.71 6.66
C ALA A 174 14.26 -6.33 5.25
N GLY A 175 15.31 -5.97 4.50
CA GLY A 175 15.48 -6.42 3.11
C GLY A 175 14.46 -5.83 2.13
N SER A 176 13.80 -4.73 2.48
CA SER A 176 12.82 -4.09 1.59
C SER A 176 13.43 -3.72 0.23
N ASP A 177 12.63 -3.92 -0.82
CA ASP A 177 12.93 -3.49 -2.17
C ASP A 177 13.13 -1.96 -2.26
N LEU A 178 12.70 -1.19 -1.25
CA LEU A 178 12.94 0.25 -1.16
C LEU A 178 14.45 0.56 -1.20
N SER A 179 15.26 -0.15 -0.41
CA SER A 179 16.72 0.00 -0.40
C SER A 179 17.36 -0.52 -1.69
N TYR A 180 16.78 -1.55 -2.30
CA TYR A 180 17.24 -2.07 -3.59
C TYR A 180 17.03 -1.06 -4.72
N LEU A 181 15.88 -0.38 -4.73
CA LEU A 181 15.50 0.59 -5.77
C LEU A 181 16.23 1.92 -5.60
N PHE A 182 16.33 2.43 -4.37
CA PHE A 182 16.80 3.79 -4.11
C PHE A 182 18.17 3.86 -3.43
N GLY A 183 18.77 2.72 -3.08
CA GLY A 183 20.01 2.65 -2.29
C GLY A 183 19.75 2.80 -0.79
N ASN A 184 20.77 2.50 0.04
CA ASN A 184 20.65 2.58 1.50
C ASN A 184 20.65 4.01 2.04
N GLU A 185 21.24 4.96 1.32
CA GLU A 185 21.36 6.38 1.69
C GLU A 185 20.25 7.22 1.04
N ASN A 186 19.08 6.61 0.80
CA ASN A 186 17.96 7.32 0.20
C ASN A 186 17.28 8.25 1.23
N PRO A 187 16.65 9.35 0.78
CA PRO A 187 15.98 10.28 1.66
C PRO A 187 14.69 9.73 2.30
N ILE A 188 14.16 8.57 1.90
CA ILE A 188 12.81 8.18 2.31
C ILE A 188 12.76 7.92 3.82
N GLU A 189 11.86 8.63 4.50
CA GLU A 189 11.68 8.50 5.93
C GLU A 189 10.95 7.20 6.29
N THR A 190 11.56 6.42 7.17
CA THR A 190 11.01 5.16 7.64
C THR A 190 10.77 5.14 9.15
N PHE A 191 9.95 4.23 9.65
CA PHE A 191 9.78 4.01 11.10
C PHE A 191 9.82 2.53 11.45
N SER A 192 10.39 2.20 12.61
CA SER A 192 10.58 0.83 13.07
C SER A 192 9.47 0.39 14.03
N ASN A 193 8.90 1.32 14.78
CA ASN A 193 7.85 1.08 15.78
C ASN A 193 6.88 2.27 15.86
N LEU A 194 5.85 2.16 16.70
CA LEU A 194 4.81 3.18 16.85
C LEU A 194 5.34 4.45 17.53
N GLU A 195 6.28 4.32 18.46
CA GLU A 195 6.88 5.45 19.16
C GLU A 195 7.64 6.34 18.18
N GLU A 196 8.49 5.74 17.34
CA GLU A 196 9.22 6.44 16.29
C GLU A 196 8.28 7.09 15.28
N LEU A 197 7.20 6.39 14.87
CA LEU A 197 6.18 6.94 13.99
C LEU A 197 5.57 8.22 14.59
N VAL A 198 5.16 8.17 15.85
CA VAL A 198 4.55 9.32 16.56
C VAL A 198 5.56 10.47 16.68
N SER A 199 6.79 10.18 17.12
CA SER A 199 7.84 11.19 17.25
C SER A 199 8.17 11.86 15.91
N LYS A 200 8.27 11.09 14.82
CA LYS A 200 8.49 11.64 13.48
C LYS A 200 7.31 12.47 12.99
N CYS A 201 6.07 12.04 13.25
CA CYS A 201 4.89 12.84 12.92
C CYS A 201 4.92 14.19 13.66
N GLN A 202 5.16 14.19 14.97
CA GLN A 202 5.25 15.43 15.76
C GLN A 202 6.36 16.35 15.26
N PHE A 203 7.57 15.79 15.09
CA PHE A 203 8.71 16.53 14.57
C PHE A 203 8.38 17.19 13.23
N TYR A 204 7.96 16.41 12.23
CA TYR A 204 7.70 16.95 10.90
C TYR A 204 6.45 17.83 10.80
N LEU A 205 5.51 17.76 11.74
CA LEU A 205 4.41 18.73 11.83
C LEU A 205 4.90 20.11 12.32
N GLU A 206 5.82 20.12 13.28
CA GLU A 206 6.39 21.35 13.87
C GLU A 206 7.52 21.96 13.01
N HIS A 207 8.18 21.15 12.18
CA HIS A 207 9.40 21.52 11.44
C HIS A 207 9.14 21.56 9.92
N GLU A 208 8.53 22.65 9.45
CA GLU A 208 8.15 22.79 8.02
C GLU A 208 9.35 22.83 7.07
N ALA A 209 10.46 23.47 7.45
CA ALA A 209 11.64 23.57 6.59
C ALA A 209 12.26 22.19 6.33
N GLU A 210 12.39 21.37 7.37
CA GLU A 210 12.91 20.01 7.32
C GLU A 210 11.96 19.10 6.52
N ARG A 211 10.65 19.22 6.76
CA ARG A 211 9.63 18.48 6.01
C ARG A 211 9.70 18.79 4.52
N THR A 212 9.76 20.07 4.15
CA THR A 212 9.75 20.53 2.75
C THR A 212 11.06 20.21 2.02
N ALA A 213 12.20 20.36 2.69
CA ALA A 213 13.49 19.92 2.17
C ALA A 213 13.46 18.41 1.85
N ARG A 214 12.91 17.61 2.77
CA ARG A 214 12.83 16.16 2.57
C ARG A 214 11.89 15.76 1.44
N ILE A 215 10.76 16.45 1.29
CA ILE A 215 9.86 16.26 0.15
C ILE A 215 10.57 16.58 -1.17
N ALA A 216 11.35 17.67 -1.24
CA ALA A 216 12.09 18.04 -2.44
C ALA A 216 13.14 16.98 -2.83
N GLU A 217 13.87 16.42 -1.86
CA GLU A 217 14.81 15.32 -2.08
C GLU A 217 14.10 14.07 -2.63
N CYS A 218 12.92 13.73 -2.08
CA CYS A 218 12.11 12.60 -2.53
C CYS A 218 11.54 12.82 -3.94
N ASN A 219 11.01 14.02 -4.22
CA ASN A 219 10.51 14.38 -5.55
C ASN A 219 11.64 14.27 -6.59
N ALA A 220 12.84 14.78 -6.27
CA ALA A 220 14.00 14.68 -7.16
C ALA A 220 14.37 13.22 -7.44
N LEU A 221 14.37 12.36 -6.41
CA LEU A 221 14.66 10.93 -6.50
C LEU A 221 13.72 10.21 -7.49
N VAL A 222 12.43 10.53 -7.50
CA VAL A 222 11.43 9.85 -8.34
C VAL A 222 11.08 10.60 -9.64
N SER A 223 11.66 11.78 -9.87
CA SER A 223 11.36 12.64 -11.02
C SER A 223 11.70 12.03 -12.39
N ARG A 224 12.55 10.99 -12.43
CA ARG A 224 12.98 10.31 -13.66
C ARG A 224 13.14 8.80 -13.43
N GLY A 225 12.66 7.99 -14.36
CA GLY A 225 12.82 6.53 -14.35
C GLY A 225 11.78 5.74 -13.54
N TYR A 226 10.81 6.43 -12.93
CA TYR A 226 9.80 5.83 -12.05
C TYR A 226 8.36 6.12 -12.48
N SER A 227 8.14 6.80 -13.61
CA SER A 227 6.81 6.88 -14.20
C SER A 227 6.34 5.51 -14.69
N PHE A 228 5.03 5.28 -14.69
CA PHE A 228 4.47 4.02 -15.19
C PHE A 228 4.88 3.76 -16.65
N GLU A 229 4.94 4.81 -17.49
CA GLU A 229 5.37 4.73 -18.88
C GLU A 229 6.83 4.24 -19.00
N GLU A 230 7.75 4.83 -18.25
CA GLU A 230 9.16 4.41 -18.24
C GLU A 230 9.32 2.96 -17.74
N ARG A 231 8.64 2.61 -16.64
CA ARG A 231 8.70 1.25 -16.07
C ARG A 231 8.14 0.21 -17.04
N VAL A 232 7.00 0.50 -17.69
CA VAL A 232 6.41 -0.40 -18.70
C VAL A 232 7.34 -0.53 -19.91
N SER A 233 7.90 0.57 -20.41
CA SER A 233 8.86 0.55 -21.51
C SER A 233 10.09 -0.31 -21.18
N GLU A 234 10.62 -0.18 -19.95
CA GLU A 234 11.71 -1.01 -19.45
C GLU A 234 11.31 -2.49 -19.38
N TYR A 235 10.13 -2.81 -18.84
CA TYR A 235 9.64 -4.19 -18.78
C TYR A 235 9.50 -4.80 -20.19
N LEU A 236 8.94 -4.07 -21.14
CA LEU A 236 8.79 -4.52 -22.53
C LEU A 236 10.15 -4.75 -23.21
N THR A 237 11.13 -3.90 -22.90
CA THR A 237 12.51 -4.02 -23.40
C THR A 237 13.20 -5.24 -22.80
N ARG A 238 13.14 -5.41 -21.47
CA ARG A 238 13.80 -6.52 -20.74
C ARG A 238 13.17 -7.87 -21.03
N SER A 239 11.84 -7.93 -21.20
CA SER A 239 11.11 -9.16 -21.53
C SER A 239 11.38 -9.65 -22.97
N ASN A 240 12.14 -8.88 -23.76
CA ASN A 240 12.41 -9.16 -25.17
C ASN A 240 11.11 -9.38 -25.96
N ALA A 241 10.06 -8.60 -25.64
CA ALA A 241 8.74 -8.74 -26.24
C ALA A 241 8.78 -8.64 -27.78
N ARG A 242 9.75 -7.89 -28.33
CA ARG A 242 10.02 -7.84 -29.77
C ARG A 242 10.50 -9.17 -30.37
N ALA A 243 11.41 -9.88 -29.73
CA ALA A 243 11.84 -11.21 -30.18
C ALA A 243 10.77 -12.28 -29.94
N ALA A 244 9.96 -12.14 -28.89
CA ALA A 244 8.81 -12.99 -28.66
C ALA A 244 7.70 -12.78 -29.70
N ALA A 245 7.46 -11.52 -30.12
CA ALA A 245 6.49 -11.17 -31.15
C ALA A 245 6.87 -11.73 -32.54
N THR A 246 8.15 -11.70 -32.94
CA THR A 246 8.62 -12.35 -34.18
C THR A 246 8.51 -13.88 -34.15
N CYS A 247 8.56 -14.50 -32.97
CA CYS A 247 8.36 -15.94 -32.81
C CYS A 247 6.87 -16.34 -32.84
N LEU A 248 5.98 -15.45 -32.41
CA LEU A 248 4.52 -15.66 -32.43
C LEU A 248 3.88 -15.41 -33.81
N ASP A 249 4.45 -14.52 -34.63
CA ASP A 249 3.93 -14.25 -35.98
C ASP A 249 4.08 -15.45 -36.93
N GLN A 250 4.99 -16.39 -36.61
CA GLN A 250 5.16 -17.66 -37.33
C GLN A 250 4.13 -18.75 -36.93
N ARG A 251 3.30 -18.51 -35.90
CA ARG A 251 2.27 -19.46 -35.40
C ARG A 251 0.85 -18.88 -35.46
N ARG A 252 0.54 -18.02 -36.42
CA ARG A 252 -0.84 -17.55 -36.63
C ARG A 252 -1.74 -18.65 -37.17
N SER A 253 -2.40 -19.37 -36.27
CA SER A 253 -3.78 -19.84 -36.50
C SER A 253 -4.75 -18.65 -36.35
N PRO A 254 -5.91 -18.64 -37.03
CA PRO A 254 -6.82 -17.51 -37.01
C PRO A 254 -7.27 -17.17 -35.58
N ALA A 255 -7.23 -15.87 -35.26
CA ALA A 255 -7.47 -15.34 -33.92
C ALA A 255 -8.86 -15.75 -33.38
N SER A 256 -8.87 -16.42 -32.23
CA SER A 256 -10.07 -16.60 -31.44
C SER A 256 -10.40 -15.31 -30.66
N PRO A 257 -11.68 -15.03 -30.37
CA PRO A 257 -12.08 -13.89 -29.56
C PRO A 257 -11.38 -13.95 -28.19
N GLY A 258 -10.60 -12.92 -27.85
CA GLY A 258 -9.81 -12.85 -26.61
C GLY A 258 -8.29 -12.89 -26.80
N SER A 259 -7.78 -12.97 -28.03
CA SER A 259 -6.33 -12.83 -28.27
C SER A 259 -5.85 -11.41 -27.95
N ILE A 260 -4.92 -11.30 -26.99
CA ILE A 260 -4.23 -10.04 -26.66
C ILE A 260 -3.26 -9.73 -27.80
N ALA A 261 -3.51 -8.65 -28.53
CA ALA A 261 -2.52 -8.11 -29.47
C ALA A 261 -1.39 -7.44 -28.66
N LEU A 262 -0.16 -7.91 -28.83
CA LEU A 262 1.02 -7.24 -28.28
C LEU A 262 1.14 -5.87 -28.95
N VAL A 263 0.91 -4.81 -28.17
CA VAL A 263 1.15 -3.43 -28.61
C VAL A 263 2.66 -3.25 -28.66
N SER A 264 3.21 -2.93 -29.84
CA SER A 264 4.64 -2.68 -29.98
C SER A 264 4.99 -1.32 -29.34
N ALA A 265 6.20 -1.18 -28.83
CA ALA A 265 6.68 0.10 -28.28
C ALA A 265 6.55 1.28 -29.27
N GLU A 266 6.65 1.02 -30.58
CA GLU A 266 6.45 2.04 -31.63
C GLU A 266 5.01 2.55 -31.72
N SER A 267 4.01 1.68 -31.49
CA SER A 267 2.60 2.10 -31.49
C SER A 267 2.20 2.96 -30.29
N ILE A 268 2.95 2.88 -29.18
CA ILE A 268 2.76 3.77 -28.03
C ILE A 268 3.29 5.18 -28.36
N CYS A 269 4.44 5.27 -29.03
CA CYS A 269 5.04 6.55 -29.45
C CYS A 269 4.32 7.21 -30.65
N ALA A 270 3.74 6.41 -31.56
CA ALA A 270 3.12 6.91 -32.79
C ALA A 270 1.70 7.49 -32.61
N GLY A 271 1.11 7.42 -31.41
CA GLY A 271 -0.24 7.92 -31.13
C GLY A 271 -0.41 9.45 -31.13
N ARG A 272 0.68 10.24 -31.23
CA ARG A 272 0.62 11.71 -31.33
C ARG A 272 0.44 12.20 -32.78
N GLY A 273 -0.56 11.66 -33.47
CA GLY A 273 -1.02 12.14 -34.78
C GLY A 273 -2.25 13.08 -34.71
N GLY A 274 -2.55 13.64 -33.53
CA GLY A 274 -3.64 14.60 -33.35
C GLY A 274 -3.15 16.04 -33.50
N ARG A 275 -3.77 16.77 -34.44
CA ARG A 275 -3.58 18.19 -34.86
C ARG A 275 -2.79 19.10 -33.91
N PRO A 276 -1.94 20.00 -34.45
CA PRO A 276 -1.25 21.00 -33.64
C PRO A 276 -2.28 21.90 -32.97
N LEU A 277 -2.31 21.90 -31.63
CA LEU A 277 -2.92 22.97 -30.87
C LEU A 277 -2.02 24.19 -31.05
N GLU A 278 -2.57 25.23 -31.68
CA GLU A 278 -1.96 26.55 -31.75
C GLU A 278 -1.50 26.98 -30.35
N THR A 279 -0.25 27.41 -30.29
CA THR A 279 0.40 27.97 -29.12
C THR A 279 -0.26 29.29 -28.73
N ALA A 280 -1.20 29.25 -27.78
CA ALA A 280 -1.48 30.40 -26.94
C ALA A 280 -0.61 30.27 -25.69
N ALA A 281 0.57 30.92 -25.73
CA ALA A 281 1.43 31.06 -24.57
C ALA A 281 0.68 31.83 -23.47
N LEU A 282 0.37 31.15 -22.36
CA LEU A 282 0.07 31.83 -21.10
C LEU A 282 1.36 31.90 -20.29
N PRO A 283 1.82 33.11 -19.89
CA PRO A 283 3.09 33.28 -19.22
C PRO A 283 3.03 32.68 -17.82
N ILE A 284 3.96 31.78 -17.55
CA ILE A 284 4.27 31.26 -16.22
C ILE A 284 4.94 32.40 -15.44
N GLN A 285 4.25 32.94 -14.43
CA GLN A 285 4.87 33.77 -13.40
C GLN A 285 5.34 32.87 -12.26
N PRO A 286 6.58 33.01 -11.77
CA PRO A 286 7.15 32.14 -10.74
C PRO A 286 6.66 32.53 -9.34
N TRP A 287 6.09 31.58 -8.58
CA TRP A 287 6.11 31.50 -7.10
C TRP A 287 6.01 30.04 -6.65
#